data_AF-A0A0P0CFQ3-F1
#
_entry.id   AF-A0A0P0CFQ3-F1
#
_cell.length_a   1.000
_cell.length_b   1.000
_cell.length_c   1.000
_cell.angle_alpha   90.00
_cell.angle_beta   90.00
_cell.angle_gamma   90.00
#
_symmetry.space_group_name_H-M   'P 1'
#
loop_
_entity.id
_entity.type
_entity.pdbx_description
1 polymer ?
#
loop_
_entity_poly.entity_id
_entity_poly.type
_entity_poly.pdbx_seq_one_letter_code
_entity_poly.pdbx_strand_id
1 'polypeptide(L)'
;MVFSGCELVEIEKGVPRCVEKSIKRFSKTACHDDGANVMEYSFQGKTVYVFDMGTCGADLSSQVIDSECNELGRLGGITGNTQIGGVEFSTATFIRTVWQD
;
A
#
# COMPACT_ATOMS: atom_id res chain seq x y z
N MET A 1 -27.49 15.40 17.81
CA MET A 1 -27.66 14.43 16.70
C MET A 1 -26.33 13.75 16.50
N VAL A 2 -26.29 12.42 16.67
CA VAL A 2 -25.06 11.63 16.52
C VAL A 2 -24.97 11.26 15.04
N PHE A 3 -24.09 11.92 14.30
CA PHE A 3 -23.65 11.38 13.01
C PHE A 3 -22.51 10.40 13.32
N SER A 4 -22.84 9.12 13.43
CA SER A 4 -21.84 8.06 13.37
C SER A 4 -21.38 8.00 11.91
N GLY A 5 -20.43 8.87 11.57
CA GLY A 5 -19.88 8.97 10.22
C GLY A 5 -19.02 7.76 9.94
N CYS A 6 -19.37 6.97 8.92
CA CYS A 6 -18.39 6.14 8.25
C CYS A 6 -17.32 7.10 7.72
N GLU A 7 -16.08 7.04 8.21
CA GLU A 7 -14.95 7.70 7.56
C GLU A 7 -14.94 7.27 6.09
N LEU A 8 -15.18 8.23 5.19
CA LEU A 8 -15.12 8.00 3.76
C LEU A 8 -13.65 7.98 3.37
N VAL A 9 -13.08 6.79 3.31
CA VAL A 9 -11.75 6.58 2.72
C VAL A 9 -11.91 6.70 1.21
N GLU A 10 -11.38 7.78 0.63
CA GLU A 10 -11.41 8.03 -0.81
C GLU A 10 -10.37 7.16 -1.52
N ILE A 11 -10.82 6.21 -2.33
CA ILE A 11 -9.97 5.27 -3.07
C ILE A 11 -10.24 5.45 -4.57
N GLU A 12 -9.17 5.51 -5.34
CA GLU A 12 -9.25 5.65 -6.80
C GLU A 12 -10.06 4.52 -7.45
N LYS A 13 -10.78 4.86 -8.53
CA LYS A 13 -11.60 3.88 -9.25
C LYS A 13 -10.72 2.84 -9.95
N GLY A 14 -11.28 1.64 -10.12
CA GLY A 14 -10.62 0.53 -10.81
C GLY A 14 -9.64 -0.26 -9.94
N VAL A 15 -9.52 0.09 -8.65
CA VAL A 15 -8.80 -0.74 -7.68
C VAL A 15 -9.61 -2.02 -7.40
N PRO A 16 -8.99 -3.22 -7.39
CA PRO A 16 -9.71 -4.44 -7.05
C PRO A 16 -10.36 -4.37 -5.68
N ARG A 17 -11.58 -4.91 -5.55
CA ARG A 17 -12.37 -4.83 -4.31
C ARG A 17 -11.65 -5.41 -3.08
N CYS A 18 -10.78 -6.40 -3.26
CA CYS A 18 -10.01 -6.94 -2.16
C CYS A 18 -8.92 -5.96 -1.70
N VAL A 19 -8.28 -5.24 -2.63
CA VAL A 19 -7.27 -4.22 -2.36
C VAL A 19 -7.93 -3.02 -1.69
N GLU A 20 -9.10 -2.59 -2.15
CA GLU A 20 -9.90 -1.55 -1.46
C GLU A 20 -10.16 -1.89 0.01
N LYS A 21 -10.50 -3.16 0.31
CA LYS A 21 -10.68 -3.62 1.70
C LYS A 21 -9.38 -3.61 2.49
N SER A 22 -8.25 -3.91 1.87
CA SER A 22 -6.94 -3.81 2.51
C SER A 22 -6.57 -2.36 2.78
N ILE A 23 -6.80 -1.44 1.84
CA ILE A 23 -6.60 0.00 2.02
C ILE A 23 -7.44 0.51 3.19
N LYS A 24 -8.74 0.18 3.25
CA LYS A 24 -9.62 0.59 4.37
C LYS A 24 -9.22 0.04 5.74
N ARG A 25 -8.47 -1.08 5.79
CA ARG A 25 -7.90 -1.61 7.04
C ARG A 25 -6.61 -0.88 7.38
N PHE A 26 -5.75 -0.72 6.38
CA PHE A 26 -4.48 -0.04 6.49
C PHE A 26 -4.64 1.43 6.91
N SER A 27 -5.60 2.15 6.33
CA SER A 27 -5.89 3.55 6.64
C SER A 27 -6.28 3.78 8.10
N LYS A 28 -6.64 2.75 8.87
CA LYS A 28 -6.93 2.87 10.31
C LYS A 28 -5.70 2.74 11.20
N THR A 29 -4.59 2.32 10.61
CA THR A 29 -3.32 2.01 11.29
C THR A 29 -2.15 2.76 10.69
N ALA A 30 -2.36 3.45 9.58
CA ALA A 30 -1.34 4.22 8.89
C ALA A 30 -0.90 5.40 9.76
N CYS A 31 0.31 5.90 9.51
CA CYS A 31 0.78 7.12 10.16
C CYS A 31 0.04 8.30 9.54
N HIS A 32 -1.01 8.74 10.25
CA HIS A 32 -1.82 9.84 9.79
C HIS A 32 -1.03 11.14 9.71
N ASP A 33 -1.25 11.93 8.67
CA ASP A 33 -0.51 13.18 8.38
C ASP A 33 1.01 13.01 8.13
N ASP A 34 1.53 11.78 8.09
CA ASP A 34 2.96 11.46 7.95
C ASP A 34 3.32 10.85 6.58
N GLY A 35 2.50 11.14 5.57
CA GLY A 35 2.74 10.76 4.18
C GLY A 35 2.33 9.33 3.81
N ALA A 36 1.49 8.69 4.61
CA ALA A 36 0.99 7.36 4.32
C ALA A 36 0.24 7.32 2.97
N ASN A 37 0.52 6.29 2.18
CA ASN A 37 -0.06 6.15 0.85
C ASN A 37 -0.12 4.68 0.40
N VAL A 38 -0.93 4.43 -0.63
CA VAL A 38 -0.92 3.16 -1.37
C VAL A 38 -0.69 3.47 -2.84
N MET A 39 0.36 2.88 -3.39
CA MET A 39 0.79 3.09 -4.77
C MET A 39 0.66 1.83 -5.60
N GLU A 40 0.15 1.97 -6.82
CA GLU A 40 0.01 0.92 -7.82
C GLU A 40 1.24 0.90 -8.73
N TYR A 41 1.78 -0.30 -8.96
CA TYR A 41 2.94 -0.54 -9.82
C TYR A 41 2.68 -1.69 -10.80
N SER A 42 3.35 -1.66 -11.95
CA SER A 42 3.59 -2.83 -12.78
C SER A 42 4.94 -3.44 -12.40
N PHE A 43 4.94 -4.67 -11.91
CA PHE A 43 6.14 -5.41 -11.50
C PHE A 43 6.10 -6.81 -12.08
N GLN A 44 7.13 -7.19 -12.86
CA GLN A 44 7.18 -8.48 -13.56
C GLN A 44 5.93 -8.77 -14.42
N GLY A 45 5.36 -7.72 -15.03
CA GLY A 45 4.15 -7.83 -15.85
C GLY A 45 2.85 -8.03 -15.06
N LYS A 46 2.88 -7.92 -13.73
CA LYS A 46 1.71 -7.98 -12.84
C LYS A 46 1.46 -6.64 -12.17
N THR A 47 0.19 -6.34 -11.93
CA THR A 47 -0.19 -5.20 -11.07
C THR A 47 0.01 -5.57 -9.61
N VAL A 48 0.77 -4.74 -8.89
CA VAL A 48 1.03 -4.85 -7.45
C VAL A 48 0.77 -3.51 -6.75
N TYR A 49 0.53 -3.58 -5.45
CA TYR A 49 0.22 -2.43 -4.61
C TYR A 49 1.19 -2.39 -3.43
N VAL A 50 1.82 -1.23 -3.24
CA VAL A 50 2.75 -0.96 -2.13
C VAL A 50 2.01 -0.11 -1.10
N PHE A 51 1.95 -0.61 0.13
CA PHE A 51 1.32 0.03 1.28
C PHE A 51 2.42 0.68 2.12
N ASP A 52 2.60 1.98 1.96
CA ASP A 52 3.60 2.78 2.66
C ASP A 52 2.97 3.46 3.86
N MET A 53 3.42 3.10 5.07
CA MET A 53 2.85 3.59 6.31
C MET A 53 3.20 5.04 6.63
N GLY A 54 4.09 5.68 5.87
CA GLY A 54 4.64 6.99 6.24
C GLY A 54 5.78 6.86 7.25
N THR A 55 6.07 7.95 7.98
CA THR A 55 7.33 8.07 8.75
C THR A 55 7.25 7.74 10.24
N CYS A 56 6.07 7.47 10.80
CA CYS A 56 5.91 7.15 12.22
C CYS A 56 6.15 5.66 12.59
N GLY A 57 6.40 4.81 11.59
CA GLY A 57 6.61 3.38 11.76
C GLY A 57 7.95 3.02 12.41
N ALA A 58 7.96 2.02 13.30
CA ALA A 58 9.21 1.58 13.93
C ALA A 58 10.18 0.88 12.95
N ASP A 59 9.64 0.09 12.02
CA ASP A 59 10.42 -0.65 11.02
C ASP A 59 10.50 0.09 9.68
N LEU A 60 9.56 1.00 9.40
CA LEU A 60 9.45 1.71 8.11
C LEU A 60 9.45 0.75 6.90
N SER A 61 8.80 -0.41 7.05
CA SER A 61 8.63 -1.36 5.95
C SER A 61 7.28 -1.20 5.25
N SER A 62 7.29 -1.32 3.92
CA SER A 62 6.09 -1.19 3.09
C SER A 62 5.63 -2.56 2.61
N GLN A 63 4.38 -2.92 2.86
CA GLN A 63 3.84 -4.20 2.42
C GLN A 63 3.55 -4.17 0.91
N VAL A 64 3.83 -5.28 0.22
CA VAL A 64 3.53 -5.44 -1.20
C VAL A 64 2.55 -6.60 -1.40
N ILE A 65 1.44 -6.33 -2.09
CA ILE A 65 0.44 -7.33 -2.47
C ILE A 65 0.15 -7.27 -3.97
N ASP A 66 -0.36 -8.35 -4.57
CA ASP A 66 -0.86 -8.33 -5.95
C ASP A 66 -2.34 -7.92 -6.05
N SER A 67 -2.84 -7.80 -7.28
CA SER A 67 -4.26 -7.53 -7.58
C SER A 67 -5.25 -8.61 -7.11
N GLU A 68 -4.77 -9.80 -6.75
CA GLU A 68 -5.55 -10.88 -6.15
C GLU A 68 -5.46 -10.89 -4.62
N CYS A 69 -4.77 -9.90 -4.03
CA CYS A 69 -4.54 -9.72 -2.61
C CYS A 69 -3.67 -10.78 -1.94
N ASN A 70 -2.80 -11.43 -2.72
CA ASN A 70 -1.74 -12.25 -2.15
C ASN A 70 -0.61 -11.36 -1.64
N GLU A 71 -0.11 -11.64 -0.44
CA GLU A 71 1.08 -10.99 0.09
C GLU A 71 2.33 -11.51 -0.63
N LEU A 72 3.09 -10.60 -1.22
CA LEU A 72 4.32 -10.92 -1.97
C LEU A 72 5.58 -10.67 -1.14
N GLY A 73 5.50 -9.79 -0.15
CA GLY A 73 6.61 -9.46 0.75
C GLY A 73 6.53 -8.04 1.29
N ARG A 74 7.67 -7.55 1.81
CA ARG A 74 7.83 -6.20 2.35
C ARG A 74 9.09 -5.55 1.81
N LEU A 75 9.02 -4.27 1.49
CA LEU A 75 10.16 -3.42 1.09
C LEU A 75 10.63 -2.58 2.27
N GLY A 76 11.89 -2.15 2.24
CA GLY A 76 12.47 -1.34 3.32
C GLY A 76 12.67 -2.17 4.58
N GLY A 77 12.23 -1.64 5.72
CA GLY A 77 12.52 -2.27 7.00
C GLY A 77 13.93 -1.95 7.51
N ILE A 78 14.21 -2.34 8.75
CA ILE A 78 15.57 -2.24 9.34
C ILE A 78 16.62 -2.99 8.51
N THR A 79 16.22 -4.10 7.88
CA THR A 79 17.09 -4.88 6.99
C THR A 79 17.29 -4.22 5.62
N GLY A 80 16.46 -3.25 5.25
CA GLY A 80 16.55 -2.55 3.96
C GLY A 80 16.26 -3.47 2.78
N ASN A 81 15.24 -4.33 2.86
CA ASN A 81 14.90 -5.25 1.77
C ASN A 81 14.45 -4.48 0.52
N THR A 82 15.12 -4.71 -0.61
CA THR A 82 14.79 -4.10 -1.91
C THR A 82 14.11 -5.05 -2.88
N GLN A 83 13.92 -6.32 -2.49
CA GLN A 83 13.46 -7.38 -3.38
C GLN A 83 12.08 -7.92 -3.00
N ILE A 84 11.30 -8.29 -4.01
CA ILE A 84 10.06 -9.06 -3.87
C ILE A 84 10.19 -10.33 -4.68
N GLY A 85 10.07 -11.49 -4.02
CA GLY A 85 10.27 -12.79 -4.67
C GLY A 85 11.66 -12.99 -5.28
N GLY A 86 12.70 -12.38 -4.69
CA GLY A 86 14.08 -12.46 -5.18
C GLY A 86 14.41 -11.56 -6.38
N VAL A 87 13.50 -10.67 -6.77
CA VAL A 87 13.69 -9.71 -7.87
C VAL A 87 13.70 -8.29 -7.31
N GLU A 88 14.66 -7.47 -7.75
CA GLU A 88 14.78 -6.07 -7.35
C GLU A 88 13.53 -5.26 -7.73
N PHE A 89 12.89 -4.66 -6.74
CA PHE A 89 11.66 -3.90 -6.92
C PHE A 89 11.91 -2.57 -7.66
N SER A 90 13.16 -2.11 -7.75
CA SER A 90 13.54 -0.98 -8.59
C SER A 90 13.23 -1.18 -10.08
N THR A 91 12.96 -2.40 -10.51
CA THR A 91 12.48 -2.72 -11.87
C THR A 91 10.96 -2.49 -12.05
N ALA A 92 10.23 -2.23 -10.97
CA ALA A 92 8.81 -1.92 -11.02
C ALA A 92 8.56 -0.53 -11.64
N THR A 93 7.50 -0.42 -12.43
CA THR A 93 7.06 0.85 -13.01
C THR A 93 5.89 1.40 -12.20
N PHE A 94 6.04 2.59 -11.65
CA PHE A 94 4.94 3.30 -10.98
C PHE A 94 3.82 3.60 -11.96
N ILE A 95 2.58 3.33 -11.55
CA ILE A 95 1.38 3.62 -12.35
C ILE A 95 0.66 4.84 -11.78
N ARG A 96 0.26 4.79 -10.51
CA ARG A 96 -0.47 5.87 -9.83
C ARG A 96 -0.51 5.66 -8.31
N THR A 97 -0.84 6.72 -7.59
CA THR A 97 -1.29 6.63 -6.19
C THR A 97 -2.79 6.31 -6.19
N VAL A 98 -3.21 5.29 -5.44
CA VAL A 98 -4.62 4.86 -5.38
C VAL A 98 -5.32 5.24 -4.07
N TRP A 99 -4.54 5.58 -3.06
CA TRP A 99 -5.00 6.15 -1.80
C TRP A 99 -3.85 6.94 -1.19
N GLN A 100 -4.18 8.03 -0.50
CA GLN A 100 -3.29 8.82 0.30
C GLN A 100 -4.05 9.29 1.54
N ASP A 101 -3.37 9.35 2.67
CA ASP A 101 -3.91 9.92 3.89
C ASP A 101 -4.03 11.46 3.84
#